data_AF-A0A182NM95-F1
#
_entry.id   AF-A0A182NM95-F1
#
_cell.length_a   1.000
_cell.length_b   1.000
_cell.length_c   1.000
_cell.angle_alpha   90.00
_cell.angle_beta   90.00
_cell.angle_gamma   90.00
#
_symmetry.space_group_name_H-M   'P 1'
#
loop_
_entity.id
_entity.type
_entity.pdbx_description
1 polymer ?
#
loop_
_entity_poly.entity_id
_entity_poly.type
_entity_poly.pdbx_seq_one_letter_code
_entity_poly.pdbx_strand_id
1 'polypeptide(L)'
;MNETMLAAEGSGGEQQPFAEGGTNLTDGAGLVTENPSLVEGLLALAMNASGAERCRLQQQAEELLQDVACPSFFDMVSCWPRTPPGTLAVLPCFAELKGVQYDSSRK
;
A
#
# COMPACT_ATOMS: atom_id res chain seq x y z
N MET A 1 -40.15 20.17 21.33
CA MET A 1 -39.73 18.86 21.87
C MET A 1 -38.28 19.00 22.27
N ASN A 2 -38.05 19.60 23.43
CA ASN A 2 -36.87 19.33 24.25
C ASN A 2 -37.02 17.94 24.86
N GLU A 3 -35.90 17.24 25.06
CA GLU A 3 -35.53 16.55 26.31
C GLU A 3 -34.02 16.24 26.21
N THR A 4 -33.38 16.03 27.36
CA THR A 4 -31.91 16.02 27.54
C THR A 4 -31.52 14.81 28.42
N MET A 5 -30.21 14.59 28.64
CA MET A 5 -29.61 13.78 29.75
C MET A 5 -29.47 12.26 29.44
N LEU A 6 -28.25 11.68 29.36
CA LEU A 6 -27.34 11.17 30.43
C LEU A 6 -27.85 9.85 31.08
N ALA A 7 -27.04 8.85 31.50
CA ALA A 7 -25.61 8.55 31.36
C ALA A 7 -25.33 7.05 31.71
N ALA A 8 -24.04 6.67 31.79
CA ALA A 8 -23.46 5.32 31.87
C ALA A 8 -23.66 4.45 33.14
N GLU A 9 -23.36 3.15 32.98
CA GLU A 9 -22.90 2.14 33.96
C GLU A 9 -21.93 1.16 33.24
N GLY A 10 -21.16 0.24 33.85
CA GLY A 10 -21.11 -0.17 35.27
C GLY A 10 -19.88 -0.99 35.76
N SER A 11 -18.76 -1.10 35.01
CA SER A 11 -17.43 -1.57 35.52
C SER A 11 -17.18 -3.09 35.73
N GLY A 12 -15.88 -3.47 35.77
CA GLY A 12 -15.35 -4.80 36.17
C GLY A 12 -14.76 -5.66 35.02
N GLY A 13 -13.54 -6.18 35.04
CA GLY A 13 -12.43 -5.98 35.98
C GLY A 13 -11.69 -7.27 36.35
N GLU A 14 -10.74 -7.73 35.53
CA GLU A 14 -9.80 -8.81 35.88
C GLU A 14 -8.37 -8.46 35.42
N GLN A 15 -7.52 -8.16 36.40
CA GLN A 15 -6.06 -8.16 36.28
C GLN A 15 -5.53 -9.52 36.74
N GLN A 16 -4.45 -10.01 36.13
CA GLN A 16 -3.21 -10.37 36.84
C GLN A 16 -2.04 -10.59 35.84
N PRO A 17 -0.76 -10.59 36.29
CA PRO A 17 0.33 -9.99 35.52
C PRO A 17 1.36 -11.01 34.99
N PHE A 18 2.32 -10.57 34.16
CA PHE A 18 3.72 -10.95 34.35
C PHE A 18 4.73 -9.92 33.80
N ALA A 19 5.95 -10.03 34.32
CA ALA A 19 7.06 -9.10 34.39
C ALA A 19 7.51 -8.29 33.15
N GLU A 20 8.24 -7.22 33.47
CA GLU A 20 9.00 -6.34 32.59
C GLU A 20 10.00 -7.09 31.69
N GLY A 21 10.11 -6.64 30.45
CA GLY A 21 11.09 -7.14 29.47
C GLY A 21 11.43 -6.05 28.46
N GLY A 22 12.16 -5.02 28.90
CA GLY A 22 12.55 -3.91 28.06
C GLY A 22 13.48 -4.34 26.93
N THR A 23 12.97 -4.37 25.69
CA THR A 23 13.78 -4.47 24.48
C THR A 23 13.61 -3.19 23.67
N ASN A 24 14.60 -2.30 23.75
CA ASN A 24 14.76 -1.22 22.79
C ASN A 24 15.15 -1.83 21.43
N LEU A 25 14.17 -2.30 20.67
CA LEU A 25 14.36 -2.74 19.30
C LEU A 25 14.41 -1.50 18.39
N THR A 26 15.52 -0.77 18.48
CA THR A 26 15.96 0.14 17.40
C THR A 26 16.56 -0.68 16.25
N ASP A 27 15.86 -1.71 15.81
CA ASP A 27 16.16 -2.43 14.59
C ASP A 27 15.44 -1.73 13.45
N GLY A 28 16.10 -0.69 12.93
CA GLY A 28 15.83 -0.30 11.55
C GLY A 28 16.03 -1.54 10.68
N ALA A 29 15.02 -1.90 9.89
CA ALA A 29 14.99 -3.12 9.08
C ALA A 29 16.01 -3.06 7.92
N GLY A 30 17.30 -3.09 8.26
CA GLY A 30 18.38 -3.39 7.36
C GLY A 30 18.25 -4.85 6.96
N LEU A 31 17.74 -5.08 5.76
CA LEU A 31 17.65 -6.41 5.16
C LEU A 31 19.07 -6.99 5.09
N VAL A 32 19.38 -7.94 5.98
CA VAL A 32 20.70 -8.58 6.05
C VAL A 32 20.91 -9.39 4.77
N THR A 33 21.76 -8.88 3.88
CA THR A 33 21.94 -9.38 2.51
C THR A 33 22.98 -10.50 2.46
N GLU A 34 22.61 -11.67 2.99
CA GLU A 34 23.53 -12.81 3.14
C GLU A 34 23.74 -13.62 1.84
N ASN A 35 23.13 -13.23 0.72
CA ASN A 35 23.47 -13.75 -0.60
C ASN A 35 23.16 -12.75 -1.73
N PRO A 36 24.16 -12.25 -2.49
CA PRO A 36 23.90 -11.35 -3.61
C PRO A 36 23.06 -12.01 -4.73
N SER A 37 23.18 -13.34 -4.89
CA SER A 37 22.37 -14.12 -5.82
C SER A 37 20.85 -14.05 -5.55
N LEU A 38 20.45 -13.92 -4.28
CA LEU A 38 19.04 -13.87 -3.88
C LEU A 38 18.41 -12.50 -4.11
N VAL A 39 19.17 -11.40 -3.93
CA VAL A 39 18.66 -10.05 -4.27
C VAL A 39 18.55 -9.85 -5.79
N GLU A 40 19.48 -10.40 -6.57
CA GLU A 40 19.36 -10.46 -8.05
C GLU A 40 18.08 -11.21 -8.46
N GLY A 41 17.82 -12.37 -7.84
CA GLY A 41 16.63 -13.18 -8.08
C GLY A 41 15.33 -12.48 -7.68
N LEU A 42 15.29 -11.82 -6.51
CA LEU A 42 14.12 -11.04 -6.07
C LEU A 42 13.83 -9.86 -7.02
N LEU A 43 14.88 -9.16 -7.45
CA LEU A 43 14.74 -8.02 -8.37
C LEU A 43 14.21 -8.49 -9.73
N ALA A 44 14.72 -9.60 -10.26
CA ALA A 44 14.22 -10.21 -11.49
C ALA A 44 12.74 -10.63 -11.38
N LEU A 45 12.34 -11.22 -10.25
CA LEU A 45 10.94 -11.58 -9.99
C LEU A 45 10.03 -10.34 -9.90
N ALA A 46 10.45 -9.28 -9.22
CA ALA A 46 9.69 -8.02 -9.14
C ALA A 46 9.53 -7.32 -10.51
N MET A 47 10.56 -7.37 -11.35
CA MET A 47 10.52 -6.87 -12.73
C MET A 47 9.63 -7.74 -13.64
N ASN A 48 9.56 -9.05 -13.39
CA ASN A 48 8.76 -10.00 -14.16
C ASN A 48 7.30 -10.17 -13.66
N ALA A 49 6.94 -9.57 -12.52
CA ALA A 49 5.56 -9.58 -12.02
C ALA A 49 4.58 -9.01 -13.06
N SER A 50 3.32 -9.44 -13.02
CA SER A 50 2.30 -8.88 -13.92
C SER A 50 1.95 -7.43 -13.55
N GLY A 51 1.43 -6.65 -14.50
CA GLY A 51 0.92 -5.29 -14.21
C GLY A 51 -0.16 -5.29 -13.11
N ALA A 52 -1.04 -6.30 -13.12
CA ALA A 52 -2.07 -6.52 -12.12
C ALA A 52 -1.48 -6.77 -10.72
N GLU A 53 -0.46 -7.64 -10.65
CA GLU A 53 0.19 -8.03 -9.40
C GLU A 53 0.98 -6.88 -8.77
N ARG A 54 1.72 -6.12 -9.59
CA ARG A 54 2.36 -4.88 -9.13
C ARG A 54 1.34 -3.88 -8.58
N CYS A 55 0.18 -3.74 -9.23
CA CYS A 55 -0.87 -2.85 -8.75
C CYS A 55 -1.44 -3.31 -7.39
N ARG A 56 -1.63 -4.61 -7.19
CA ARG A 56 -2.07 -5.19 -5.92
C ARG A 56 -1.06 -4.92 -4.80
N LEU A 57 0.23 -5.07 -5.07
CA LEU A 57 1.29 -4.76 -4.10
C LEU A 57 1.32 -3.27 -3.76
N GLN A 58 1.14 -2.39 -4.74
CA GLN A 58 1.05 -0.95 -4.49
C GLN A 58 -0.19 -0.58 -3.67
N GLN A 59 -1.35 -1.16 -3.96
CA GLN A 59 -2.56 -0.95 -3.16
C GLN A 59 -2.39 -1.38 -1.69
N GLN A 60 -1.64 -2.45 -1.44
CA GLN A 60 -1.28 -2.88 -0.08
C GLN A 60 -0.29 -1.93 0.60
N ALA A 61 0.70 -1.40 -0.13
CA ALA A 61 1.63 -0.40 0.40
C ALA A 61 0.94 0.92 0.81
N GLU A 62 -0.21 1.23 0.19
CA GLU A 62 -1.02 2.41 0.47
C GLU A 62 -1.98 2.26 1.68
N GLU A 63 -2.11 1.07 2.28
CA GLU A 63 -3.05 0.79 3.38
C GLU A 63 -2.80 1.66 4.63
N LEU A 64 -1.55 2.10 4.84
CA LEU A 64 -1.15 2.94 5.97
C LEU A 64 -1.27 4.46 5.68
N LEU A 65 -1.69 4.86 4.47
CA LEU A 65 -1.79 6.27 4.09
C LEU A 65 -3.13 6.88 4.54
N GLN A 66 -3.05 7.84 5.46
CA GLN A 66 -4.19 8.46 6.14
C GLN A 66 -4.78 9.69 5.40
N ASP A 67 -4.23 10.06 4.25
CA ASP A 67 -4.73 11.17 3.43
C ASP A 67 -5.99 10.79 2.62
N VAL A 68 -6.80 11.79 2.28
CA VAL A 68 -8.00 11.57 1.45
C VAL A 68 -7.58 11.53 -0.02
N ALA A 69 -7.57 10.33 -0.59
CA ALA A 69 -7.33 10.08 -2.02
C ALA A 69 -8.12 8.86 -2.51
N CYS A 70 -8.34 8.78 -3.82
CA CYS A 70 -8.70 7.50 -4.45
C CYS A 70 -7.49 6.55 -4.33
N PRO A 71 -7.65 5.31 -3.85
CA PRO A 71 -6.54 4.34 -3.75
C PRO A 71 -6.13 3.85 -5.14
N SER A 72 -4.92 3.28 -5.25
CA SER A 72 -4.49 2.61 -6.48
C SER A 72 -5.45 1.47 -6.87
N PHE A 73 -5.72 1.35 -8.17
CA PHE A 73 -6.71 0.42 -8.73
C PHE A 73 -6.30 -0.12 -10.10
N PHE A 74 -6.55 -1.41 -10.35
CA PHE A 74 -6.27 -2.07 -11.63
C PHE A 74 -7.55 -2.24 -12.46
N ASP A 75 -7.61 -1.58 -13.62
CA ASP A 75 -8.80 -1.58 -14.50
C ASP A 75 -8.84 -2.74 -15.51
N MET A 76 -8.06 -3.80 -15.26
CA MET A 76 -7.76 -4.92 -16.17
C MET A 76 -6.77 -4.60 -17.31
N VAL A 77 -6.29 -3.36 -17.44
CA VAL A 77 -5.36 -2.92 -18.50
C VAL A 77 -4.16 -2.16 -17.90
N SER A 78 -4.40 -1.20 -17.02
CA SER A 78 -3.46 -0.31 -16.34
C SER A 78 -3.64 -0.32 -14.83
N CYS A 79 -2.55 -0.06 -14.10
CA CYS A 79 -2.65 0.36 -12.71
C CYS A 79 -2.81 1.89 -12.66
N TRP A 80 -3.94 2.36 -12.15
CA TRP A 80 -4.17 3.76 -11.84
C TRP A 80 -3.58 4.09 -10.47
N PRO A 81 -2.79 5.16 -10.32
CA PRO A 81 -2.13 5.50 -9.06
C PRO A 81 -3.11 6.13 -8.07
N ARG A 82 -2.73 6.11 -6.78
CA ARG A 82 -3.37 6.92 -5.74
C ARG A 82 -3.48 8.38 -6.17
N THR A 83 -4.69 8.92 -6.17
CA THR A 83 -4.97 10.23 -6.76
C THR A 83 -5.85 11.09 -5.83
N PRO A 84 -5.35 12.24 -5.33
CA PRO A 84 -6.13 13.14 -4.50
C PRO A 84 -7.35 13.77 -5.22
N PRO A 85 -8.43 14.14 -4.49
CA PRO A 85 -9.60 14.79 -5.07
C PRO A 85 -9.25 16.06 -5.86
N GLY A 86 -9.87 16.24 -7.02
CA GLY A 86 -9.65 17.40 -7.88
C GLY A 86 -8.29 17.42 -8.61
N THR A 87 -7.50 16.35 -8.55
CA THR A 87 -6.23 16.23 -9.29
C THR A 87 -6.35 15.24 -10.47
N LEU A 88 -5.36 15.25 -11.36
CA LEU A 88 -5.33 14.41 -12.56
C LEU A 88 -4.32 13.27 -12.40
N ALA A 89 -4.79 12.04 -12.51
CA ALA A 89 -3.93 10.88 -12.73
C ALA A 89 -3.41 10.91 -14.18
N VAL A 90 -2.09 10.81 -14.35
CA VAL A 90 -1.44 10.71 -15.67
C VAL A 90 -0.71 9.39 -15.76
N LEU A 91 -0.97 8.65 -16.84
CA LEU A 91 -0.30 7.40 -17.17
C LEU A 91 0.40 7.54 -18.53
N PRO A 92 1.60 6.95 -18.71
CA PRO A 92 2.24 6.91 -20.02
C PRO A 92 1.40 6.08 -20.99
N CYS A 93 1.33 6.51 -22.25
CA CYS A 93 0.71 5.70 -23.29
C CYS A 93 1.43 4.36 -23.45
N PHE A 94 0.66 3.30 -23.72
CA PHE A 94 1.22 2.01 -24.13
C PHE A 94 2.08 2.17 -25.38
N ALA A 95 3.15 1.38 -25.53
CA ALA A 95 3.80 1.25 -26.84
C ALA A 95 2.88 0.51 -27.82
N GLU A 96 2.24 -0.55 -27.33
CA GLU A 96 1.23 -1.36 -28.01
C GLU A 96 0.14 -1.79 -27.02
N LEU A 97 -1.12 -1.77 -27.43
CA LEU A 97 -2.20 -2.50 -26.75
C LEU A 97 -2.97 -3.34 -27.78
N LYS A 98 -2.95 -4.67 -27.63
CA LYS A 98 -3.67 -5.62 -28.51
C LYS A 98 -3.37 -5.46 -30.01
N GLY A 99 -2.11 -5.25 -30.40
CA GLY A 99 -1.72 -5.01 -31.79
C GLY A 99 -1.90 -3.56 -32.29
N VAL A 100 -2.40 -2.66 -31.46
CA VAL A 100 -2.54 -1.23 -31.78
C VAL A 100 -1.35 -0.46 -31.21
N GLN A 101 -0.53 0.14 -32.07
CA GLN A 101 0.54 1.06 -31.68
C GLN A 101 -0.02 2.42 -31.26
N TYR A 102 0.53 3.02 -30.21
CA TYR A 102 0.20 4.40 -29.80
C TYR A 102 1.43 5.31 -29.92
N ASP A 103 1.19 6.61 -30.09
CA ASP A 103 2.26 7.61 -30.05
C ASP A 103 2.76 7.78 -28.61
N SER A 104 3.95 7.21 -28.33
CA SER A 104 4.65 7.32 -27.04
C SER A 104 5.72 8.43 -27.02
N SER A 105 5.73 9.32 -28.02
CA SER A 105 6.63 10.48 -28.07
C SER A 105 6.24 11.60 -27.10
N ARG A 106 4.97 11.62 -26.66
CA ARG A 106 4.44 12.53 -25.64
C ARG A 106 4.36 11.81 -24.30
N LYS A 107 4.97 12.40 -23.28
CA LYS A 107 5.11 11.87 -21.91
C LYS A 107 4.90 13.00 -20.92
#